data_AF-A0A845FUU7-F1
#
_entry.id   AF-A0A845FUU7-F1
#
_cell.length_a   1.000
_cell.length_b   1.000
_cell.length_c   1.000
_cell.angle_alpha   90.00
_cell.angle_beta   90.00
_cell.angle_gamma   90.00
#
_symmetry.space_group_name_H-M   'P 1'
#
loop_
_entity.id
_entity.type
_entity.pdbx_description
1 polymer ?
#
loop_
_entity_poly.entity_id
_entity_poly.type
_entity_poly.pdbx_seq_one_letter_code
_entity_poly.pdbx_strand_id
1 'polypeptide(L)'
;MFTDPYSPQKFDRRLERVVPVHAVQKQVELPVSETRDWLVIKAESLLEAETVAAGVVVLTYDWADAHDSMHKRTSTGSLLLDFVPGRVARADNRHAWLEKFYLDAARATKAADIYPLVSGVKGLFSKKAYKDVDDILLSAPLGKFSVLSLLTLVRTTYPAKSKLGNWSACLERVRALLKEKGEDPAKLLRGLD
;
A
#
# COMPACT_ATOMS: atom_id res chain seq x y z
N MET A 1 -30.86 -64.78 -3.83
CA MET A 1 -31.11 -63.77 -4.88
C MET A 1 -30.56 -62.45 -4.37
N PHE A 2 -29.42 -62.01 -4.90
CA PHE A 2 -28.76 -60.76 -4.53
C PHE A 2 -28.96 -59.76 -5.67
N THR A 3 -29.56 -58.61 -5.38
CA THR A 3 -29.70 -57.50 -6.32
C THR A 3 -28.62 -56.47 -6.05
N ASP A 4 -27.81 -56.20 -7.07
CA ASP A 4 -26.70 -55.23 -7.10
C ASP A 4 -27.25 -53.80 -7.28
N PRO A 5 -26.91 -52.82 -6.41
CA PRO A 5 -27.45 -51.46 -6.49
C PRO A 5 -26.57 -50.41 -7.20
N TYR A 6 -25.45 -50.75 -7.85
CA TYR A 6 -24.57 -49.72 -8.45
C TYR A 6 -24.68 -49.58 -9.98
N SER A 7 -25.58 -48.69 -10.41
CA SER A 7 -25.62 -48.18 -11.80
C SER A 7 -24.94 -46.81 -11.88
N PRO A 8 -23.85 -46.64 -12.64
CA PRO A 8 -23.19 -45.34 -12.78
C PRO A 8 -23.97 -44.40 -13.70
N GLN A 9 -24.36 -43.24 -13.16
CA GLN A 9 -24.98 -42.14 -13.89
C GLN A 9 -23.99 -41.53 -14.91
N LYS A 10 -24.46 -41.34 -16.14
CA LYS A 10 -23.72 -40.66 -17.23
C LYS A 10 -23.68 -39.17 -16.95
N PHE A 11 -22.48 -38.63 -16.70
CA PHE A 11 -22.23 -37.19 -16.62
C PHE A 11 -22.09 -36.60 -18.03
N ASP A 12 -22.98 -35.69 -18.37
CA ASP A 12 -23.00 -34.94 -19.63
C ASP A 12 -22.05 -33.72 -19.51
N ARG A 13 -20.91 -33.75 -20.20
CA ARG A 13 -19.94 -32.64 -20.22
C ARG A 13 -20.35 -31.63 -21.29
N ARG A 14 -21.05 -30.56 -20.89
CA ARG A 14 -21.21 -29.36 -21.71
C ARG A 14 -19.91 -28.55 -21.70
N LEU A 15 -19.30 -28.40 -22.87
CA LEU A 15 -18.14 -27.55 -23.14
C LEU A 15 -18.57 -26.08 -23.06
N GLU A 16 -18.09 -25.35 -22.05
CA GLU A 16 -18.12 -23.90 -22.03
C GLU A 16 -17.05 -23.36 -22.99
N ARG A 17 -17.47 -22.52 -23.94
CA ARG A 17 -16.60 -21.84 -24.90
C ARG A 17 -15.75 -20.81 -24.15
N VAL A 18 -14.43 -21.03 -24.11
CA VAL A 18 -13.45 -20.01 -23.73
C VAL A 18 -13.32 -19.02 -24.89
N VAL A 19 -13.72 -17.77 -24.67
CA VAL A 19 -13.51 -16.67 -25.61
C VAL A 19 -12.10 -16.12 -25.40
N PRO A 20 -11.25 -16.02 -26.44
CA PRO A 20 -9.93 -15.43 -26.30
C PRO A 20 -10.03 -13.90 -26.14
N VAL A 21 -9.52 -13.37 -25.04
CA VAL A 21 -9.29 -11.93 -24.87
C VAL A 21 -8.02 -11.57 -25.64
N HIS A 22 -8.16 -10.85 -26.75
CA HIS A 22 -7.01 -10.30 -27.47
C HIS A 22 -6.37 -9.18 -26.63
N ALA A 23 -5.18 -9.45 -26.09
CA ALA A 23 -4.33 -8.42 -25.51
C ALA A 23 -3.83 -7.51 -26.64
N VAL A 24 -4.29 -6.26 -26.66
CA VAL A 24 -3.77 -5.24 -27.57
C VAL A 24 -2.43 -4.76 -27.04
N GLN A 25 -1.34 -5.30 -27.59
CA GLN A 25 0.02 -4.86 -27.31
C GLN A 25 0.33 -3.67 -28.22
N LYS A 26 0.17 -2.44 -27.71
CA LYS A 26 0.53 -1.23 -28.45
C LYS A 26 1.99 -0.90 -28.15
N GLN A 27 2.88 -1.22 -29.09
CA GLN A 27 4.25 -0.70 -29.07
C GLN A 27 4.21 0.80 -29.33
N VAL A 28 4.66 1.59 -28.36
CA VAL A 28 4.91 3.03 -28.52
C VAL A 28 6.42 3.18 -28.64
N GLU A 29 6.90 3.49 -29.83
CA GLU A 29 8.29 3.87 -30.06
C GLU A 29 8.47 5.33 -29.58
N LEU A 30 9.31 5.53 -28.57
CA LEU A 30 9.71 6.86 -28.12
C LEU A 30 11.01 7.24 -28.83
N PRO A 31 11.12 8.47 -29.37
CA PRO A 31 12.38 8.95 -29.92
C PRO A 31 13.39 9.12 -28.79
N VAL A 32 14.51 8.40 -28.88
CA VAL A 32 15.65 8.58 -27.99
C VAL A 32 16.40 9.83 -28.46
N SER A 33 16.23 10.96 -27.77
CA SER A 33 17.13 12.10 -27.96
C SER A 33 18.34 11.95 -27.03
N GLU A 34 19.53 11.93 -27.62
CA GLU A 34 20.80 11.96 -26.90
C GLU A 34 21.01 13.31 -26.21
N THR A 35 20.56 13.43 -24.96
CA THR A 35 21.08 14.43 -24.03
C THR A 35 21.11 13.86 -22.63
N ARG A 36 22.31 13.74 -22.08
CA ARG A 36 22.56 13.51 -20.65
C ARG A 36 22.11 14.77 -19.90
N ASP A 37 20.86 14.80 -19.47
CA ASP A 37 20.43 15.52 -18.27
C ASP A 37 19.00 15.11 -17.91
N TRP A 38 18.78 14.95 -16.62
CA TRP A 38 17.56 14.52 -15.91
C TRP A 38 16.25 14.89 -16.63
N LEU A 39 15.58 13.88 -17.18
CA LEU A 39 14.27 14.03 -17.81
C LEU A 39 13.18 14.13 -16.72
N VAL A 40 12.80 15.35 -16.34
CA VAL A 40 11.49 15.61 -15.70
C VAL A 40 10.48 15.84 -16.83
N ILE A 41 9.75 14.80 -17.23
CA ILE A 41 8.64 14.94 -18.17
C ILE A 41 7.49 15.65 -17.45
N LYS A 42 7.25 16.93 -17.77
CA LYS A 42 6.02 17.62 -17.42
C LYS A 42 4.86 17.04 -18.24
N ALA A 43 3.95 16.34 -17.59
CA ALA A 43 2.71 15.84 -18.17
C ALA A 43 1.62 16.94 -18.26
N GLU A 44 1.87 18.01 -19.02
CA GLU A 44 0.88 19.11 -19.20
C GLU A 44 0.20 19.12 -20.58
N SER A 45 0.54 18.22 -21.52
CA SER A 45 0.01 18.29 -22.91
C SER A 45 -0.89 17.12 -23.37
N LEU A 46 -1.58 16.42 -22.46
CA LEU A 46 -2.55 15.37 -22.81
C LEU A 46 -3.89 15.57 -22.08
N LEU A 47 -4.54 16.73 -22.31
CA LEU A 47 -5.82 17.07 -21.69
C LEU A 47 -7.01 17.19 -22.66
N GLU A 48 -6.87 16.73 -23.91
CA GLU A 48 -7.99 16.60 -24.84
C GLU A 48 -8.07 15.19 -25.45
N ALA A 49 -8.23 14.18 -24.60
CA ALA A 49 -8.83 12.91 -24.99
C ALA A 49 -9.39 12.23 -23.73
N GLU A 50 -10.68 11.94 -23.76
CA GLU A 50 -11.41 11.28 -22.68
C GLU A 50 -10.71 9.98 -22.25
N THR A 51 -10.52 9.85 -20.93
CA THR A 51 -10.24 8.57 -20.25
C THR A 51 -8.95 7.85 -20.67
N VAL A 52 -7.79 8.41 -20.34
CA VAL A 52 -6.53 7.63 -20.29
C VAL A 52 -6.02 7.60 -18.85
N ALA A 53 -5.89 6.39 -18.32
CA ALA A 53 -5.27 6.12 -17.03
C ALA A 53 -3.83 6.67 -17.03
N ALA A 54 -3.59 7.70 -16.23
CA ALA A 54 -2.26 8.26 -16.01
C ALA A 54 -1.43 7.25 -15.21
N GLY A 55 -0.67 6.40 -15.91
CA GLY A 55 0.36 5.55 -15.33
C GLY A 55 1.69 6.30 -15.33
N VAL A 56 2.26 6.54 -14.14
CA VAL A 56 3.67 6.94 -14.01
C VAL A 56 4.46 5.68 -13.69
N VAL A 57 5.28 5.22 -14.63
CA VAL A 57 6.24 4.13 -14.42
C VAL A 57 7.59 4.78 -14.14
N VAL A 58 8.10 4.63 -12.92
CA VAL A 58 9.47 5.02 -12.57
C VAL A 58 10.34 3.76 -12.59
N LEU A 59 11.23 3.66 -13.58
CA LEU A 59 12.26 2.62 -13.62
C LEU A 59 13.55 3.22 -13.08
N THR A 60 14.07 2.69 -11.98
CA THR A 60 15.44 2.96 -11.52
C THR A 60 16.32 1.79 -11.91
N TYR A 61 17.34 2.04 -12.75
CA TYR A 61 18.40 1.07 -13.02
C TYR A 61 19.61 1.39 -12.16
N ASP A 62 20.13 0.39 -11.46
CA ASP A 62 21.43 0.45 -10.82
C ASP A 62 22.50 0.07 -11.87
N TRP A 63 23.46 0.95 -12.10
CA TRP A 63 24.46 0.84 -13.19
C TRP A 63 25.87 0.50 -12.67
N ALA A 64 25.94 -0.22 -11.55
CA ALA A 64 27.20 -0.77 -11.06
C ALA A 64 27.22 -2.29 -11.27
N ASP A 65 28.20 -2.74 -12.06
CA ASP A 65 28.61 -4.14 -12.27
C ASP A 65 27.78 -5.01 -13.22
N ALA A 66 27.98 -4.83 -14.53
CA ALA A 66 27.85 -5.92 -15.51
C ALA A 66 28.62 -5.62 -16.80
N HIS A 67 29.94 -5.45 -16.70
CA HIS A 67 30.80 -5.81 -17.83
C HIS A 67 31.33 -7.20 -17.53
N ASP A 68 30.98 -8.13 -18.42
CA ASP A 68 31.50 -9.49 -18.54
C ASP A 68 30.59 -10.64 -18.07
N SER A 69 30.57 -11.70 -18.88
CA SER A 69 29.78 -12.94 -18.76
C SER A 69 28.33 -12.90 -19.24
N MET A 70 28.20 -12.78 -20.56
CA MET A 70 27.02 -13.15 -21.34
C MET A 70 26.85 -14.69 -21.38
N HIS A 71 26.26 -15.28 -20.34
CA HIS A 71 25.67 -16.62 -20.40
C HIS A 71 24.15 -16.58 -20.24
N LYS A 72 23.49 -17.10 -21.28
CA LYS A 72 22.05 -17.23 -21.47
C LYS A 72 21.33 -17.78 -20.23
N ARG A 73 20.67 -16.90 -19.48
CA ARG A 73 19.50 -17.25 -18.64
C ARG A 73 18.44 -16.20 -18.86
N THR A 74 17.48 -16.47 -19.73
CA THR A 74 16.18 -15.78 -19.74
C THR A 74 15.40 -16.27 -18.53
N SER A 75 15.71 -15.74 -17.35
CA SER A 75 14.80 -15.82 -16.21
C SER A 75 13.62 -14.91 -16.50
N THR A 76 12.53 -15.47 -17.01
CA THR A 76 11.22 -14.81 -17.04
C THR A 76 10.72 -14.72 -15.61
N GLY A 77 11.28 -13.77 -14.85
CA GLY A 77 10.74 -13.37 -13.56
C GLY A 77 9.46 -12.59 -13.81
N SER A 78 8.32 -13.25 -13.69
CA SER A 78 7.03 -12.55 -13.62
C SER A 78 6.97 -11.85 -12.27
N LEU A 79 7.38 -10.59 -12.24
CA LEU A 79 7.15 -9.68 -11.13
C LEU A 79 5.70 -9.24 -11.23
N LEU A 80 4.82 -10.03 -10.60
CA LEU A 80 3.47 -9.63 -10.23
C LEU A 80 3.59 -8.48 -9.22
N LEU A 81 3.83 -7.27 -9.73
CA LEU A 81 3.57 -6.06 -8.99
C LEU A 81 2.05 -6.00 -8.82
N ASP A 82 1.57 -6.32 -7.62
CA ASP A 82 0.20 -6.02 -7.20
C ASP A 82 0.02 -4.50 -7.21
N PHE A 83 -0.19 -3.95 -8.40
CA PHE A 83 -0.58 -2.58 -8.60
C PHE A 83 -2.05 -2.51 -8.15
N VAL A 84 -2.27 -2.12 -6.90
CA VAL A 84 -3.58 -1.65 -6.45
C VAL A 84 -3.66 -0.19 -6.89
N PRO A 85 -4.42 0.17 -7.95
CA PRO A 85 -4.65 1.56 -8.31
C PRO A 85 -5.68 2.14 -7.33
N GLY A 86 -5.33 2.16 -6.05
CA GLY A 86 -6.00 2.97 -5.07
C GLY A 86 -5.41 4.35 -5.23
N ARG A 87 -6.20 5.33 -5.68
CA ARG A 87 -5.96 6.74 -5.39
C ARG A 87 -5.45 6.78 -3.95
N VAL A 88 -4.18 7.13 -3.74
CA VAL A 88 -3.69 7.48 -2.41
C VAL A 88 -4.51 8.71 -2.09
N ALA A 89 -5.66 8.51 -1.43
CA ALA A 89 -6.50 9.58 -0.96
C ALA A 89 -5.53 10.47 -0.23
N ARG A 90 -5.23 11.66 -0.79
CA ARG A 90 -4.41 12.63 -0.08
C ARG A 90 -5.08 12.72 1.27
N ALA A 91 -4.34 12.32 2.31
CA ALA A 91 -4.80 12.48 3.67
C ALA A 91 -5.35 13.90 3.72
N ASP A 92 -6.66 14.01 3.88
CA ASP A 92 -7.32 15.30 3.93
C ASP A 92 -6.85 15.88 5.25
N ASN A 93 -5.71 16.57 5.17
CA ASN A 93 -4.92 16.99 6.30
C ASN A 93 -5.61 18.22 6.93
N ARG A 94 -6.85 18.05 7.36
CA ARG A 94 -7.68 19.08 8.00
C ARG A 94 -7.10 19.57 9.34
N HIS A 95 -5.94 19.06 9.73
CA HIS A 95 -5.32 19.27 11.02
C HIS A 95 -3.86 19.71 10.83
N ALA A 96 -3.59 21.00 10.99
CA ALA A 96 -2.25 21.57 10.87
C ALA A 96 -1.21 20.92 11.81
N TRP A 97 -1.64 20.38 12.97
CA TRP A 97 -0.76 19.66 13.88
C TRP A 97 -0.30 18.31 13.32
N LEU A 98 -1.14 17.65 12.53
CA LEU A 98 -0.88 16.34 11.98
C LEU A 98 0.13 16.42 10.84
N GLU A 99 0.01 17.45 9.99
CA GLU A 99 0.99 17.71 8.93
C GLU A 99 2.39 17.95 9.49
N LYS A 100 2.48 18.80 10.52
CA LYS A 100 3.75 19.05 11.22
C LYS A 100 4.31 17.76 11.81
N PHE A 101 3.46 16.95 12.45
CA PHE A 101 3.90 15.67 12.99
C PHE A 101 4.43 14.73 11.90
N TYR A 102 3.80 14.65 10.72
CA TYR A 102 4.27 13.79 9.63
C TYR A 102 5.66 14.13 9.10
N LEU A 103 6.11 15.37 9.23
CA LEU A 103 7.47 15.78 8.85
C LEU A 103 8.53 15.17 9.80
N ASP A 104 8.20 15.04 11.08
CA ASP A 104 9.13 14.60 12.13
C ASP A 104 8.90 13.15 12.59
N ALA A 105 7.80 12.52 12.18
CA ALA A 105 7.36 11.19 12.67
C ALA A 105 8.40 10.07 12.50
N ALA A 106 9.27 10.18 11.48
CA ALA A 106 10.36 9.23 11.22
C ALA A 106 11.49 9.32 12.25
N ARG A 107 11.70 10.50 12.83
CA ARG A 107 12.80 10.81 13.75
C ARG A 107 12.39 10.78 15.22
N ALA A 108 11.10 10.56 15.50
CA ALA A 108 10.57 10.51 16.84
C ALA A 108 11.17 9.33 17.64
N THR A 109 11.99 9.66 18.64
CA THR A 109 12.69 8.69 19.51
C THR A 109 12.37 8.90 20.98
N LYS A 110 11.82 10.06 21.34
CA LYS A 110 11.49 10.44 22.72
C LYS A 110 10.00 10.72 22.88
N ALA A 111 9.55 10.71 24.13
CA ALA A 111 8.15 11.01 24.48
C ALA A 111 7.72 12.42 24.05
N ALA A 112 8.64 13.40 24.05
CA ALA A 112 8.35 14.76 23.59
C ALA A 112 8.00 14.81 22.09
N ASP A 113 8.67 13.99 21.27
CA ASP A 113 8.48 13.98 19.82
C ASP A 113 7.11 13.45 19.41
N ILE A 114 6.56 12.51 20.21
CA ILE A 114 5.23 11.93 19.99
C ILE A 114 4.10 12.71 20.67
N TYR A 115 4.42 13.70 21.51
CA TYR A 115 3.42 14.47 22.24
C TYR A 115 2.37 15.13 21.33
N PRO A 116 2.72 15.74 20.18
CA PRO A 116 1.74 16.32 19.27
C PRO A 116 0.71 15.31 18.77
N LEU A 117 1.14 14.08 18.47
CA LEU A 117 0.25 13.00 18.05
C LEU A 117 -0.74 12.63 19.15
N VAL A 118 -0.25 12.41 20.38
CA VAL A 118 -1.09 12.03 21.52
C VAL A 118 -2.09 13.14 21.85
N SER A 119 -1.61 14.39 21.93
CA SER A 119 -2.45 15.55 22.25
C SER A 119 -3.49 15.80 21.17
N GLY A 120 -3.10 15.72 19.89
CA GLY A 120 -3.99 15.89 18.74
C GLY A 120 -5.12 14.86 18.72
N VAL A 121 -4.78 13.57 18.83
CA VAL A 121 -5.78 12.48 18.84
C VAL A 121 -6.69 12.58 20.07
N LYS A 122 -6.15 12.85 21.26
CA LYS A 122 -6.97 13.08 22.46
C LYS A 122 -7.92 14.26 22.28
N GLY A 123 -7.46 15.35 21.67
CA GLY A 123 -8.29 16.51 21.36
C GLY A 123 -9.47 16.17 20.45
N LEU A 124 -9.26 15.31 19.44
CA LEU A 124 -10.35 14.81 18.58
C LEU A 124 -11.33 13.93 19.36
N PHE A 125 -10.86 13.05 20.24
CA PHE A 125 -11.75 12.25 21.08
C PHE A 125 -12.58 13.09 22.05
N SER A 126 -11.99 14.12 22.67
CA SER A 126 -12.73 15.05 23.54
C SER A 126 -13.85 15.78 22.79
N LYS A 127 -13.67 16.03 21.49
CA LYS A 127 -14.68 16.62 20.60
C LYS A 127 -15.64 15.59 20.00
N LYS A 128 -15.51 14.30 20.35
CA LYS A 128 -16.25 13.18 19.75
C LYS A 128 -16.07 13.07 18.23
N ALA A 129 -14.96 13.58 17.69
CA ALA A 129 -14.62 13.57 16.28
C ALA A 129 -14.03 12.20 15.86
N TYR A 130 -14.78 11.11 16.07
CA TYR A 130 -14.32 9.75 15.80
C TYR A 130 -14.04 9.51 14.32
N LYS A 131 -14.84 10.12 13.43
CA LYS A 131 -14.64 10.03 11.97
C LYS A 131 -13.29 10.57 11.55
N ASP A 132 -12.88 11.73 12.08
CA ASP A 132 -11.58 12.31 11.75
C ASP A 132 -10.42 11.41 12.23
N VAL A 133 -10.55 10.79 13.41
CA VAL A 133 -9.55 9.81 13.89
C VAL A 133 -9.50 8.58 12.98
N ASP A 134 -10.66 8.08 12.54
CA ASP A 134 -10.73 6.92 11.65
C ASP A 134 -10.13 7.22 10.26
N ASP A 135 -10.39 8.41 9.73
CA ASP A 135 -9.79 8.92 8.49
C ASP A 135 -8.25 9.04 8.63
N ILE A 136 -7.74 9.44 9.80
CA ILE A 136 -6.30 9.45 10.11
C ILE A 136 -5.74 8.02 10.09
N LEU A 137 -6.39 7.05 10.74
CA LEU A 137 -5.94 5.65 10.77
C LEU A 137 -5.87 5.03 9.37
N LEU A 138 -6.80 5.40 8.49
CA LEU A 138 -6.84 4.95 7.11
C LEU A 138 -5.72 5.58 6.27
N SER A 139 -5.56 6.90 6.34
CA SER A 139 -4.72 7.68 5.42
C SER A 139 -3.30 7.98 5.92
N ALA A 140 -2.97 7.66 7.19
CA ALA A 140 -1.66 7.93 7.75
C ALA A 140 -0.54 7.25 6.93
N PRO A 141 0.58 7.97 6.65
CA PRO A 141 1.73 7.42 5.93
C PRO A 141 2.60 6.57 6.87
N LEU A 142 2.05 5.47 7.39
CA LEU A 142 2.65 4.63 8.43
C LEU A 142 4.08 4.16 8.12
N GLY A 143 4.43 3.96 6.84
CA GLY A 143 5.80 3.58 6.44
C GLY A 143 6.87 4.60 6.85
N LYS A 144 6.49 5.87 6.99
CA LYS A 144 7.37 6.95 7.45
C LYS A 144 7.48 7.05 8.97
N PHE A 145 6.70 6.30 9.73
CA PHE A 145 6.69 6.43 11.19
C PHE A 145 7.85 5.64 11.80
N SER A 146 8.44 6.20 12.86
CA SER A 146 9.31 5.45 13.76
C SER A 146 8.51 4.37 14.50
N VAL A 147 9.21 3.36 15.05
CA VAL A 147 8.58 2.30 15.88
C VAL A 147 7.77 2.93 17.03
N LEU A 148 8.32 3.95 17.70
CA LEU A 148 7.64 4.66 18.78
C LEU A 148 6.35 5.34 18.30
N SER A 149 6.38 6.00 17.14
CA SER A 149 5.21 6.65 16.54
C SER A 149 4.10 5.66 16.19
N LEU A 150 4.46 4.52 15.59
CA LEU A 150 3.52 3.44 15.26
C LEU A 150 2.81 2.93 16.51
N LEU A 151 3.56 2.58 17.54
CA LEU A 151 3.02 2.05 18.79
C LEU A 151 2.15 3.09 19.51
N THR A 152 2.58 4.35 19.50
CA THR A 152 1.85 5.44 20.14
C THR A 152 0.49 5.66 19.48
N LEU A 153 0.43 5.66 18.14
CA LEU A 153 -0.83 5.83 17.41
C LEU A 153 -1.86 4.76 17.80
N VAL A 154 -1.47 3.49 17.74
CA VAL A 154 -2.37 2.36 18.03
C VAL A 154 -2.81 2.38 19.51
N ARG A 155 -1.88 2.57 20.45
CA ARG A 155 -2.20 2.62 21.87
C ARG A 155 -3.11 3.80 22.24
N THR A 156 -2.88 4.96 21.65
CA THR A 156 -3.69 6.16 21.93
C THR A 156 -5.12 5.98 21.42
N THR A 157 -5.30 5.25 20.31
CA THR A 157 -6.62 5.01 19.70
C THR A 157 -7.36 3.80 20.25
N TYR A 158 -6.66 2.87 20.91
CA TYR A 158 -7.22 1.64 21.48
C TYR A 158 -8.49 1.84 22.34
N PRO A 159 -8.58 2.83 23.26
CA PRO A 159 -9.77 3.01 24.09
C PRO A 159 -11.06 3.27 23.29
N ALA A 160 -10.94 3.73 22.04
CA ALA A 160 -12.06 4.01 21.16
C ALA A 160 -12.17 3.00 20.00
N LYS A 161 -11.46 1.86 20.04
CA LYS A 161 -11.36 0.92 18.90
C LYS A 161 -12.73 0.47 18.34
N SER A 162 -13.74 0.30 19.18
CA SER A 162 -15.10 -0.09 18.77
C SER A 162 -15.84 0.96 17.95
N LYS A 163 -15.37 2.22 17.95
CA LYS A 163 -15.95 3.34 17.19
C LYS A 163 -15.13 3.68 15.94
N LEU A 164 -14.01 3.00 15.71
CA LEU A 164 -13.04 3.29 14.66
C LEU A 164 -13.05 2.11 13.67
N GLY A 165 -13.81 2.24 12.59
CA GLY A 165 -14.04 1.16 11.63
C GLY A 165 -12.76 0.66 10.95
N ASN A 166 -11.76 1.53 10.81
CA ASN A 166 -10.47 1.20 10.21
C ASN A 166 -9.39 0.79 11.23
N TRP A 167 -9.74 0.66 12.52
CA TRP A 167 -8.76 0.40 13.57
C TRP A 167 -8.05 -0.94 13.42
N SER A 168 -8.79 -2.03 13.19
CA SER A 168 -8.21 -3.36 13.01
C SER A 168 -7.32 -3.44 11.75
N ALA A 169 -7.76 -2.80 10.66
CA ALA A 169 -6.95 -2.72 9.44
C ALA A 169 -5.66 -1.93 9.66
N CYS A 170 -5.72 -0.83 10.43
CA CYS A 170 -4.53 -0.08 10.83
C CYS A 170 -3.60 -0.92 11.70
N LEU A 171 -4.13 -1.68 12.68
CA LEU A 171 -3.34 -2.57 13.53
C LEU A 171 -2.56 -3.62 12.72
N GLU A 172 -3.19 -4.26 11.73
CA GLU A 172 -2.50 -5.23 10.87
C GLU A 172 -1.41 -4.58 10.01
N ARG A 173 -1.66 -3.37 9.47
CA ARG A 173 -0.63 -2.59 8.77
C ARG A 173 0.56 -2.25 9.68
N VAL A 174 0.29 -1.84 10.92
CA VAL A 174 1.34 -1.58 11.92
C VAL A 174 2.10 -2.86 12.25
N ARG A 175 1.42 -3.99 12.41
CA ARG A 175 2.06 -5.30 12.66
C ARG A 175 3.01 -5.68 11.52
N ALA A 176 2.61 -5.51 10.27
CA ALA A 176 3.46 -5.77 9.11
C ALA A 176 4.71 -4.86 9.10
N LEU A 177 4.52 -3.55 9.33
CA LEU A 177 5.61 -2.58 9.35
C LEU A 177 6.60 -2.80 10.50
N LEU A 178 6.13 -3.28 11.66
CA LEU A 178 7.04 -3.65 12.76
C LEU A 178 7.92 -4.85 12.36
N LYS A 179 7.36 -5.87 11.71
CA LYS A 179 8.15 -7.00 11.20
C LYS A 179 9.18 -6.55 10.15
N GLU A 180 8.78 -5.68 9.23
CA GLU A 180 9.68 -5.12 8.21
C GLU A 180 10.86 -4.35 8.83
N LYS A 181 10.62 -3.69 9.97
CA LYS A 181 11.66 -2.99 10.75
C LYS A 181 12.50 -3.92 11.65
N GLY A 182 12.29 -5.23 11.60
CA GLY A 182 13.03 -6.21 12.40
C GLY A 182 12.57 -6.30 13.86
N GLU A 183 11.42 -5.74 14.20
CA GLU A 183 10.86 -5.78 15.55
C GLU A 183 9.95 -7.00 15.74
N ASP A 184 9.72 -7.39 17.00
CA ASP A 184 8.75 -8.42 17.36
C ASP A 184 7.37 -7.78 17.68
N PRO A 185 6.38 -7.86 16.76
CA PRO A 185 5.09 -7.25 17.00
C PRO A 185 4.30 -7.93 18.11
N ALA A 186 4.48 -9.23 18.33
CA ALA A 186 3.73 -9.96 19.35
C ALA A 186 4.11 -9.45 20.75
N LYS A 187 5.41 -9.16 20.96
CA LYS A 187 5.89 -8.53 22.19
C LYS A 187 5.46 -7.07 22.29
N LEU A 188 5.61 -6.29 21.22
CA LEU A 188 5.38 -4.84 21.26
C LEU A 188 3.90 -4.45 21.27
N LEU A 189 3.02 -5.25 20.67
CA LEU A 189 1.57 -4.97 20.58
C LEU A 189 0.75 -5.74 21.62
N ARG A 190 1.39 -6.46 22.55
CA ARG A 190 0.72 -7.25 23.58
C ARG A 190 -0.40 -6.47 24.29
N GLY A 191 -1.60 -7.03 24.27
CA GLY A 191 -2.79 -6.47 24.93
C GLY A 191 -3.59 -5.51 24.06
N LEU A 192 -3.21 -5.36 22.78
CA LEU A 192 -3.98 -4.63 21.76
C LEU A 192 -4.81 -5.57 20.88
N ASP A 193 -4.54 -6.87 20.98
CA ASP A 193 -5.26 -8.01 20.42
C ASP A 193 -6.73 -8.05 20.88
#